data_AF-A0A1H5J0H2-F1
#
_entry.id   AF-A0A1H5J0H2-F1
#
_cell.length_a   1.000
_cell.length_b   1.000
_cell.length_c   1.000
_cell.angle_alpha   90.00
_cell.angle_beta   90.00
_cell.angle_gamma   90.00
#
_symmetry.space_group_name_H-M   'P 1'
#
loop_
_entity.id
_entity.type
_entity.pdbx_description
1 polymer ?
#
loop_
_entity_poly.entity_id
_entity_poly.type
_entity_poly.pdbx_seq_one_letter_code
_entity_poly.pdbx_strand_id
1 'polypeptide(L)'
;MRDIIEDRRVLRMQFEAFAHYEGHESGKPESAYCFDALAASVDDVSSELLETYVGLFQKTEHRKIGSALRQSIQQGLWSPKNATEYMQRFIAFASGTGASS
;
A
#
# COMPACT_ATOMS: atom_id res chain seq x y z
N MET A 1 13.72 8.86 -16.39
CA MET A 1 13.37 9.43 -15.06
C MET A 1 11.97 8.92 -14.75
N ARG A 2 11.76 8.29 -13.59
CA ARG A 2 10.43 7.76 -13.23
C ARG A 2 9.52 8.93 -12.86
N ASP A 3 8.26 8.89 -13.29
CA ASP A 3 7.31 9.97 -13.03
C ASP A 3 6.68 9.78 -11.64
N ILE A 4 7.33 10.38 -10.64
CA ILE A 4 6.91 10.36 -9.23
C ILE A 4 5.49 10.91 -9.04
N ILE A 5 5.08 11.87 -9.87
CA ILE A 5 3.76 12.50 -9.78
C ILE A 5 2.70 11.49 -10.21
N GLU A 6 2.92 10.80 -11.33
CA GLU A 6 2.02 9.76 -11.80
C GLU A 6 1.98 8.56 -10.84
N ASP A 7 3.14 8.13 -10.30
CA ASP A 7 3.19 7.02 -9.33
C ASP A 7 2.37 7.33 -8.07
N ARG A 8 2.47 8.56 -7.53
CA ARG A 8 1.64 9.01 -6.40
C ARG A 8 0.17 9.00 -6.75
N ARG A 9 -0.18 9.51 -7.93
CA ARG A 9 -1.58 9.56 -8.39
C ARG A 9 -2.18 8.17 -8.50
N VAL A 10 -1.45 7.23 -9.12
CA VAL A 10 -1.89 5.84 -9.27
C VAL A 10 -2.09 5.16 -7.92
N LEU A 11 -1.16 5.35 -6.97
CA LEU A 11 -1.29 4.76 -5.63
C LEU A 11 -2.47 5.33 -4.85
N ARG A 12 -2.70 6.64 -4.92
CA ARG A 12 -3.87 7.26 -4.32
C ARG A 12 -5.16 6.65 -4.87
N MET A 13 -5.30 6.57 -6.19
CA MET A 13 -6.50 5.99 -6.82
C MET A 13 -6.72 4.53 -6.39
N GLN A 14 -5.66 3.75 -6.18
CA GLN A 14 -5.78 2.39 -5.69
C GLN A 14 -6.31 2.34 -4.25
N PHE A 15 -5.78 3.18 -3.34
CA PHE A 15 -6.25 3.24 -1.97
C PHE A 15 -7.71 3.73 -1.90
N GLU A 16 -8.07 4.77 -2.65
CA GLU A 16 -9.46 5.26 -2.74
C GLU A 16 -10.42 4.18 -3.23
N ALA A 17 -10.02 3.41 -4.25
CA ALA A 17 -10.82 2.29 -4.75
C ALA A 17 -11.02 1.20 -3.68
N PHE A 18 -10.01 0.92 -2.86
CA PHE A 18 -10.13 -0.04 -1.76
C PHE A 18 -10.99 0.51 -0.62
N ALA A 19 -10.87 1.79 -0.28
CA ALA A 19 -11.72 2.43 0.71
C ALA A 19 -13.20 2.36 0.30
N HIS A 20 -13.48 2.70 -0.97
CA HIS A 20 -14.82 2.61 -1.53
C HIS A 20 -15.40 1.19 -1.45
N TYR A 21 -14.64 0.19 -1.92
CA TYR A 21 -15.05 -1.21 -1.86
C TYR A 21 -15.32 -1.67 -0.41
N GLU A 22 -14.41 -1.35 0.52
CA GLU A 22 -14.59 -1.79 1.92
C GLU A 22 -15.77 -1.10 2.60
N GLY A 23 -15.98 0.20 2.34
CA GLY A 23 -17.04 0.98 2.96
C GLY A 23 -18.43 0.65 2.43
N HIS A 24 -18.57 0.50 1.11
CA HIS A 24 -19.87 0.35 0.46
C HIS A 24 -20.23 -1.10 0.10
N GLU A 25 -19.26 -1.92 -0.30
CA GLU A 25 -19.53 -3.28 -0.79
C GLU A 25 -19.31 -4.34 0.28
N SER A 26 -18.22 -4.22 1.05
CA SER A 26 -17.83 -5.15 2.13
C SER A 26 -18.54 -4.86 3.47
N GLY A 27 -18.97 -3.61 3.69
CA GLY A 27 -19.58 -3.16 4.94
C GLY A 27 -18.59 -3.07 6.11
N LYS A 28 -17.31 -2.81 5.83
CA LYS A 28 -16.22 -2.72 6.81
C LYS A 28 -15.70 -1.29 6.94
N PRO A 29 -16.36 -0.44 7.75
CA PRO A 29 -16.03 0.98 7.83
C PRO A 29 -14.63 1.25 8.38
N GLU A 30 -14.11 0.40 9.26
CA GLU A 30 -12.76 0.55 9.84
C GLU A 30 -11.66 0.33 8.78
N SER A 31 -11.80 -0.70 7.95
CA SER A 31 -10.88 -0.96 6.84
C SER A 31 -10.98 0.14 5.78
N ALA A 32 -12.18 0.63 5.50
CA ALA A 32 -12.40 1.75 4.58
C ALA A 32 -11.67 3.02 5.06
N TYR A 33 -11.85 3.38 6.33
CA TYR A 33 -11.16 4.51 6.95
C TYR A 33 -9.63 4.37 6.88
N CYS A 34 -9.11 3.16 7.08
CA CYS A 34 -7.69 2.91 6.96
C CYS A 34 -7.18 3.18 5.53
N PHE A 35 -7.87 2.69 4.50
CA PHE A 35 -7.49 2.97 3.11
C PHE A 35 -7.62 4.45 2.73
N ASP A 36 -8.62 5.17 3.25
CA ASP A 36 -8.75 6.62 3.07
C ASP A 36 -7.56 7.37 3.69
N ALA A 37 -7.12 6.98 4.89
CA ALA A 37 -5.93 7.56 5.53
C ALA A 37 -4.64 7.31 4.73
N LEU A 38 -4.54 6.14 4.08
CA LEU A 38 -3.43 5.86 3.16
C LEU A 38 -3.49 6.77 1.93
N ALA A 39 -4.66 6.92 1.30
CA ALA A 39 -4.84 7.79 0.14
C ALA A 39 -4.47 9.25 0.44
N ALA A 40 -4.91 9.76 1.60
CA ALA A 40 -4.68 11.13 2.03
C ALA A 40 -3.20 11.46 2.33
N SER A 41 -2.37 10.44 2.62
CA SER A 41 -0.98 10.61 3.02
C SER A 41 0.05 10.21 1.96
N VAL A 42 -0.39 9.89 0.72
CA VAL A 42 0.53 9.50 -0.37
C VAL A 42 1.51 10.63 -0.74
N ASP A 43 1.07 11.89 -0.69
CA ASP A 43 1.94 13.03 -1.04
C ASP A 43 3.05 13.27 -0.02
N ASP A 44 2.87 12.81 1.22
CA ASP A 44 3.85 12.94 2.31
C ASP A 44 4.98 11.90 2.21
N VAL A 45 4.84 10.89 1.33
CA VAL A 45 5.85 9.85 1.12
C VAL A 45 7.05 10.44 0.39
N SER A 46 8.25 10.21 0.91
CA SER A 46 9.49 10.63 0.25
C SER A 46 9.66 9.94 -1.11
N SER A 47 10.21 10.66 -2.09
CA SER A 47 10.40 10.13 -3.45
C SER A 47 11.25 8.87 -3.46
N GLU A 48 12.31 8.81 -2.63
CA GLU A 48 13.18 7.64 -2.50
C GLU A 48 12.43 6.38 -2.02
N LEU A 49 11.56 6.55 -1.01
CA LEU A 49 10.75 5.46 -0.49
C LEU A 49 9.76 4.97 -1.54
N LEU A 50 9.11 5.90 -2.24
CA LEU A 50 8.17 5.59 -3.31
C LEU A 50 8.85 4.86 -4.48
N GLU A 51 10.02 5.32 -4.92
CA GLU A 51 10.76 4.67 -5.99
C GLU A 51 11.17 3.24 -5.62
N THR A 52 11.60 3.03 -4.38
CA THR A 52 11.95 1.71 -3.87
C THR A 52 10.72 0.81 -3.84
N TYR A 53 9.60 1.31 -3.30
CA TYR A 53 8.33 0.59 -3.27
C TYR A 53 7.87 0.19 -4.67
N VAL A 54 7.77 1.13 -5.61
CA VAL A 54 7.33 0.86 -7.00
C VAL A 54 8.30 -0.07 -7.70
N GLY A 55 9.61 0.09 -7.46
CA GLY A 55 10.65 -0.79 -7.98
C GLY A 55 10.47 -2.24 -7.53
N LEU A 56 10.19 -2.45 -6.25
CA LEU A 56 9.93 -3.79 -5.69
C LEU A 56 8.56 -4.32 -6.12
N PHE A 57 7.54 -3.48 -6.19
CA PHE A 57 6.19 -3.88 -6.61
C PHE A 57 6.15 -4.37 -8.08
N GLN A 58 6.91 -3.74 -8.97
CA GLN A 58 6.99 -4.08 -10.40
C GLN A 58 7.83 -5.33 -10.70
N LYS A 59 8.83 -5.63 -9.86
CA LYS A 59 9.65 -6.85 -9.95
C LYS A 59 8.84 -8.04 -9.42
N THR A 60 8.02 -8.60 -10.30
CA THR A 60 7.11 -9.75 -10.15
C THR A 60 7.60 -10.84 -9.18
N GLU A 61 7.20 -10.75 -7.91
CA GLU A 61 6.42 -11.74 -7.13
C GLU A 61 5.68 -11.08 -5.94
N HIS A 62 5.85 -9.77 -5.76
CA HIS A 62 5.39 -9.02 -4.60
C HIS A 62 3.93 -8.54 -4.68
N ARG A 63 3.19 -8.88 -5.75
CA ARG A 63 1.72 -8.76 -5.75
C ARG A 63 1.09 -9.59 -4.63
N LYS A 64 1.70 -10.71 -4.25
CA LYS A 64 1.30 -11.52 -3.09
C LYS A 64 1.47 -10.75 -1.78
N ILE A 65 2.55 -9.99 -1.63
CA ILE A 65 2.80 -9.17 -0.43
C ILE A 65 1.83 -8.01 -0.37
N GLY A 66 1.62 -7.31 -1.50
CA GLY A 66 0.59 -6.26 -1.58
C GLY A 66 -0.80 -6.80 -1.24
N SER A 67 -1.15 -7.98 -1.76
CA SER A 67 -2.40 -8.67 -1.44
C SER A 67 -2.48 -9.08 0.02
N ALA A 68 -1.40 -9.59 0.63
CA ALA A 68 -1.37 -10.01 2.02
C ALA A 68 -1.50 -8.81 2.99
N LEU A 69 -0.83 -7.70 2.69
CA LEU A 69 -0.95 -6.46 3.44
C LEU A 69 -2.34 -5.84 3.29
N ARG A 70 -2.92 -5.89 2.10
CA ARG A 70 -4.32 -5.48 1.90
C ARG A 70 -5.25 -6.35 2.73
N GLN A 71 -5.09 -7.68 2.67
CA GLN A 71 -5.92 -8.62 3.42
C GLN A 71 -5.78 -8.44 4.94
N SER A 72 -4.59 -8.13 5.45
CA SER A 72 -4.41 -7.87 6.88
C SER A 72 -5.15 -6.62 7.34
N ILE A 73 -5.22 -5.57 6.51
CA ILE A 73 -6.05 -4.38 6.76
C ILE A 73 -7.55 -4.72 6.71
N GLN A 74 -7.98 -5.48 5.71
CA GLN A 74 -9.37 -5.91 5.54
C GLN A 74 -9.87 -6.86 6.65
N GLN A 75 -8.96 -7.55 7.33
CA GLN A 75 -9.25 -8.44 8.46
C GLN A 75 -9.06 -7.74 9.82
N GLY A 76 -8.65 -6.47 9.84
CA GLY A 76 -8.36 -5.74 11.07
C GLY A 76 -7.10 -6.22 11.82
N LEU A 77 -6.28 -7.06 11.18
CA LEU A 77 -5.03 -7.57 11.77
C LEU A 77 -3.93 -6.52 11.83
N TRP A 78 -4.00 -5.52 10.96
CA TRP A 78 -3.08 -4.39 10.95
C TRP A 78 -3.77 -3.15 10.42
N SER A 79 -3.54 -2.01 11.07
CA SER A 79 -4.06 -0.71 10.66
C SER A 79 -2.88 0.27 10.56
N PRO A 80 -2.25 0.42 9.37
CA PRO A 80 -1.21 1.42 9.16
C PRO A 80 -1.75 2.83 9.39
N LYS A 81 -0.91 3.69 9.96
CA LYS A 81 -1.29 5.09 10.23
C LYS A 81 -1.26 5.97 8.98
N ASN A 82 -0.39 5.65 8.02
CA ASN A 82 -0.18 6.42 6.79
C ASN A 82 0.51 5.59 5.71
N ALA A 83 0.59 6.16 4.50
CA ALA A 83 1.22 5.54 3.34
C ALA A 83 2.71 5.21 3.55
N THR A 84 3.44 6.03 4.31
CA THR A 84 4.84 5.77 4.65
C THR A 84 5.01 4.47 5.42
N GLU A 85 4.24 4.27 6.49
CA GLU A 85 4.28 3.04 7.29
C GLU A 85 3.89 1.82 6.43
N TYR A 86 2.88 1.99 5.57
CA TYR A 86 2.45 0.93 4.66
C TYR A 86 3.59 0.49 3.72
N MET A 87 4.25 1.45 3.06
CA MET A 87 5.32 1.19 2.11
C MET A 87 6.56 0.62 2.79
N GLN A 88 6.94 1.13 3.97
CA GLN A 88 8.05 0.58 4.75
C GLN A 88 7.82 -0.88 5.10
N ARG A 89 6.61 -1.23 5.53
CA ARG A 89 6.28 -2.62 5.86
C ARG A 89 6.26 -3.50 4.62
N PHE A 90 5.75 -3.00 3.49
CA PHE A 90 5.86 -3.71 2.21
C PHE A 90 7.31 -4.00 1.83
N ILE A 91 8.18 -2.99 1.90
CA ILE A 91 9.60 -3.12 1.58
C ILE A 91 10.27 -4.12 2.52
N ALA A 92 10.03 -4.03 3.83
CA ALA A 92 10.58 -4.97 4.79
C ALA A 92 10.19 -6.42 4.48
N PHE A 93 8.92 -6.67 4.14
CA PHE A 93 8.46 -7.99 3.70
C PHE A 93 9.09 -8.43 2.38
N ALA A 94 9.14 -7.54 1.39
CA ALA A 94 9.71 -7.81 0.06
C ALA A 94 11.21 -8.10 0.11
N SER A 95 11.95 -7.37 0.96
CA SER A 95 13.37 -7.58 1.20
C SER A 95 13.65 -8.86 2.02
N GLY A 96 12.75 -9.24 2.93
CA GLY A 96 12.86 -10.48 3.71
C GLY A 96 12.50 -11.75 2.91
N THR A 97 11.63 -11.66 1.91
CA THR A 97 11.27 -12.82 1.06
C THR A 97 12.36 -13.22 0.06
N GLY A 98 13.40 -12.38 -0.12
CA GLY A 98 14.61 -12.73 -0.87
C GLY A 98 15.64 -13.54 -0.07
N ALA A 99 15.39 -13.84 1.21
CA ALA A 99 16.35 -14.49 2.11
C ALA A 99 16.09 -16.00 2.37
N SER A 100 15.22 -16.64 1.58
CA SER A 100 15.10 -18.10 1.58
C SER A 100 15.89 -18.68 0.42
N SER A 101 17.16 -19.00 0.70
CA SER A 101 17.96 -19.99 -0.03
C SER A 101 17.46 -21.42 0.24
#